data_AF-A0A6J6XKY1-F1
#
_entry.id   AF-A0A6J6XKY1-F1
#
_cell.length_a   1.000
_cell.length_b   1.000
_cell.length_c   1.000
_cell.angle_alpha   90.00
_cell.angle_beta   90.00
_cell.angle_gamma   90.00
#
_symmetry.space_group_name_H-M   'P 1'
#
loop_
_entity.id
_entity.type
_entity.pdbx_description
1 polymer ?
#
loop_
_entity_poly.entity_id
_entity_poly.type
_entity_poly.pdbx_seq_one_letter_code
_entity_poly.pdbx_strand_id
1 'polypeptide(L)'
;MPGGVRVGGWAIDPESVDPILVHIYVDSDGVATTADARRQDVGNVFPAYGNNHGFDQVVETPSEGATRICAWGINSGPGTQTLLGCRVVDIGHSPIGSLDSVRRTSSGVSVDGWAIDPDTASALTMHVYVDGVASVEIAGLSRLDLAPIFPAYGKDHGFSIDVPADSGPHAICVYAINQREGAHTLLGCRGI
;
A
#
# COMPACT_ATOMS: atom_id res chain seq x y z
N MET A 1 3.68 -0.75 -2.54
CA MET A 1 3.06 0.14 -3.55
C MET A 1 1.57 0.15 -3.29
N PRO A 2 0.81 1.15 -3.72
CA PRO A 2 -0.59 1.22 -3.33
C PRO A 2 -1.36 -0.03 -3.76
N GLY A 3 -2.04 -0.68 -2.81
CA GLY A 3 -2.92 -1.83 -3.03
C GLY A 3 -2.22 -3.14 -3.40
N GLY A 4 -0.89 -3.25 -3.26
CA GLY A 4 -0.21 -4.48 -3.65
C GLY A 4 1.23 -4.66 -3.19
N VAL A 5 1.68 -5.91 -3.34
CA VAL A 5 3.03 -6.36 -2.99
C VAL A 5 3.80 -6.69 -4.27
N ARG A 6 5.03 -6.18 -4.37
CA ARG A 6 5.96 -6.52 -5.44
C ARG A 6 6.74 -7.78 -5.06
N VAL A 7 6.65 -8.80 -5.89
CA VAL A 7 7.29 -10.12 -5.73
C VAL A 7 8.24 -10.32 -6.89
N GLY A 8 9.53 -10.51 -6.59
CA GLY A 8 10.55 -10.67 -7.62
C GLY A 8 11.54 -11.78 -7.29
N GLY A 9 12.11 -12.36 -8.34
CA GLY A 9 13.04 -13.47 -8.24
C GLY A 9 13.55 -13.93 -9.59
N TRP A 10 13.95 -15.18 -9.67
CA TRP A 10 14.32 -15.87 -10.90
C TRP A 10 13.94 -17.34 -10.79
N ALA A 11 13.72 -18.00 -11.92
CA ALA A 11 13.43 -19.42 -11.99
C ALA A 11 14.01 -20.00 -13.27
N ILE A 12 14.65 -21.16 -13.14
CA ILE A 12 15.17 -21.96 -14.27
C ILE A 12 14.66 -23.38 -14.07
N ASP A 13 14.14 -23.96 -15.14
CA ASP A 13 13.90 -25.38 -15.25
C ASP A 13 15.10 -26.01 -15.97
N PRO A 14 15.85 -26.93 -15.35
CA PRO A 14 17.01 -27.54 -16.00
C PRO A 14 16.70 -28.27 -17.30
N GLU A 15 15.43 -28.63 -17.53
CA GLU A 15 14.95 -29.38 -18.69
C GLU A 15 14.61 -28.47 -19.88
N SER A 16 14.63 -27.14 -19.71
CA SER A 16 14.33 -26.16 -20.75
C SER A 16 15.29 -24.97 -20.71
N VAL A 17 15.73 -24.50 -21.88
CA VAL A 17 16.47 -23.23 -21.99
C VAL A 17 15.54 -22.01 -22.06
N ASP A 18 14.26 -22.24 -22.36
CA ASP A 18 13.25 -21.20 -22.43
C ASP A 18 12.78 -20.81 -21.02
N PRO A 19 12.35 -19.55 -20.81
CA PRO A 19 11.78 -19.11 -19.54
C PRO A 19 10.53 -19.93 -19.18
N ILE A 20 10.37 -20.25 -17.90
CA ILE A 20 9.20 -21.00 -17.40
C ILE A 20 8.16 -20.09 -16.75
N LEU A 21 6.97 -20.65 -16.52
CA LEU A 21 5.96 -20.00 -15.68
C LEU A 21 6.38 -20.03 -14.21
N VAL A 22 6.03 -18.96 -13.50
CA VAL A 22 6.06 -18.84 -12.06
C VAL A 22 4.63 -18.55 -11.60
N HIS A 23 4.12 -19.37 -10.70
CA HIS A 23 2.85 -19.09 -10.03
C HIS A 23 3.12 -18.43 -8.69
N ILE A 24 2.51 -17.28 -8.46
CA ILE A 24 2.58 -16.53 -7.20
C ILE A 24 1.21 -16.60 -6.55
N TYR A 25 1.16 -17.16 -5.34
CA TYR A 25 -0.05 -17.28 -4.55
C TYR A 25 -0.03 -16.30 -3.40
N VAL A 26 -1.10 -15.52 -3.25
CA VAL A 26 -1.45 -14.72 -2.07
C VAL A 26 -2.51 -15.52 -1.33
N ASP A 27 -2.12 -16.17 -0.24
CA ASP A 27 -2.87 -17.24 0.41
C ASP A 27 -3.34 -18.32 -0.59
N SER A 28 -4.63 -18.33 -0.97
CA SER A 28 -5.18 -19.26 -1.96
C SER A 28 -5.29 -18.69 -3.37
N ASP A 29 -5.16 -17.38 -3.54
CA ASP A 29 -5.36 -16.71 -4.81
C ASP A 29 -4.06 -16.66 -5.62
N GLY A 30 -4.06 -17.29 -6.78
CA GLY A 30 -2.87 -17.47 -7.61
C GLY A 30 -2.88 -16.60 -8.87
N VAL A 31 -1.73 -15.99 -9.17
CA VAL A 31 -1.44 -15.38 -10.48
C VAL A 31 -0.29 -16.13 -11.15
N ALA A 32 -0.31 -16.23 -12.47
CA ALA A 32 0.80 -16.77 -13.24
C ALA A 32 1.56 -15.64 -13.95
N THR A 33 2.89 -15.73 -13.97
CA THR A 33 3.78 -14.84 -14.72
C THR A 33 4.87 -15.66 -15.39
N THR A 34 5.47 -15.14 -16.47
CA THR A 34 6.61 -15.79 -17.12
C THR A 34 7.90 -15.22 -16.53
N ALA A 35 8.88 -16.08 -16.25
CA ALA A 35 10.17 -15.65 -15.74
C ALA A 35 11.10 -15.11 -16.86
N ASP A 36 10.65 -14.20 -17.73
CA ASP A 36 11.41 -13.72 -18.88
C ASP A 36 12.16 -12.38 -18.64
N ALA A 37 12.08 -11.82 -17.43
CA ALA A 37 12.74 -10.58 -17.10
C ALA A 37 14.27 -10.74 -17.06
N ARG A 38 14.98 -9.69 -17.50
CA ARG A 38 16.44 -9.72 -17.61
C ARG A 38 17.12 -9.70 -16.23
N ARG A 39 17.85 -10.76 -15.92
CA ARG A 39 18.74 -10.95 -14.76
C ARG A 39 20.13 -11.37 -15.22
N GLN A 40 20.97 -10.37 -15.48
CA GLN A 40 22.33 -10.60 -15.98
C GLN A 40 23.21 -11.37 -14.98
N ASP A 41 22.98 -11.16 -13.69
CA ASP A 41 23.62 -11.92 -12.62
C ASP A 41 23.30 -13.41 -12.72
N VAL A 42 22.05 -13.77 -13.04
CA VAL A 42 21.64 -15.16 -13.26
C VAL A 42 22.29 -15.73 -14.51
N GLY A 43 22.24 -15.01 -15.64
CA GLY A 43 22.86 -15.49 -16.89
C GLY A 43 24.38 -15.59 -16.83
N ASN A 44 25.06 -14.80 -15.99
CA ASN A 44 26.49 -14.95 -15.74
C ASN A 44 26.83 -16.25 -14.99
N VAL A 45 25.96 -16.70 -14.08
CA VAL A 45 26.12 -17.95 -13.32
C VAL A 45 25.64 -19.16 -14.12
N PHE A 46 24.60 -18.98 -14.94
CA PHE A 46 23.97 -20.03 -15.75
C PHE A 46 23.98 -19.68 -17.26
N PRO A 47 25.16 -19.61 -17.93
CA PRO A 47 25.25 -19.08 -19.30
C PRO A 47 24.44 -19.84 -20.35
N ALA A 48 24.21 -21.14 -20.14
CA ALA A 48 23.45 -21.98 -21.07
C ALA A 48 21.97 -21.57 -21.19
N TYR A 49 21.42 -20.91 -20.17
CA TYR A 49 20.02 -20.47 -20.10
C TYR A 49 19.86 -19.00 -20.53
N GLY A 50 20.95 -18.22 -20.48
CA GLY A 50 20.93 -16.80 -20.81
C GLY A 50 20.37 -15.92 -19.68
N ASN A 51 20.09 -14.65 -19.99
CA ASN A 51 19.76 -13.64 -18.98
C ASN A 51 18.27 -13.54 -18.64
N ASN A 52 17.37 -14.15 -19.41
CA ASN A 52 15.94 -13.88 -19.34
C ASN A 52 15.23 -14.92 -18.48
N HIS A 53 15.62 -15.03 -17.22
CA HIS A 53 15.10 -16.02 -16.26
C HIS A 53 14.57 -15.38 -14.97
N GLY A 54 14.39 -14.06 -14.97
CA GLY A 54 13.86 -13.30 -13.84
C GLY A 54 12.34 -13.16 -13.88
N PHE A 55 11.70 -13.00 -12.72
CA PHE A 55 10.31 -12.54 -12.65
C PHE A 55 10.20 -11.34 -11.71
N ASP A 56 9.25 -10.47 -11.99
CA ASP A 56 8.95 -9.28 -11.20
C ASP A 56 7.48 -8.91 -11.40
N GLN A 57 6.65 -9.23 -10.41
CA GLN A 57 5.21 -9.13 -10.50
C GLN A 57 4.67 -8.36 -9.29
N VAL A 58 3.65 -7.54 -9.54
CA VAL A 58 2.85 -6.94 -8.47
C VAL A 58 1.60 -7.81 -8.30
N VAL A 59 1.34 -8.23 -7.07
CA VAL A 59 0.15 -9.00 -6.72
C VAL A 59 -0.74 -8.17 -5.80
N GLU A 60 -2.04 -8.24 -6.05
CA GLU A 60 -3.05 -7.63 -5.18
C GLU A 60 -3.16 -8.42 -3.86
N THR A 61 -3.49 -7.72 -2.79
CA THR A 61 -3.67 -8.31 -1.46
C THR A 61 -5.09 -8.01 -0.99
N PRO A 62 -6.03 -8.95 -1.06
CA PRO A 62 -7.45 -8.67 -0.82
C PRO A 62 -7.83 -8.67 0.68
N SER A 63 -6.86 -8.82 1.58
CA SER A 63 -7.13 -9.01 3.01
C SER A 63 -6.05 -8.38 3.87
N GLU A 64 -6.49 -7.76 4.97
CA GLU A 64 -5.64 -7.14 5.98
C GLU A 64 -5.06 -8.18 6.94
N GLY A 65 -3.85 -7.91 7.42
CA GLY A 65 -3.14 -8.73 8.40
C GLY A 65 -2.01 -9.55 7.81
N ALA A 66 -1.63 -10.60 8.54
CA ALA A 66 -0.50 -11.46 8.17
C ALA A 66 -0.86 -12.34 6.97
N THR A 67 -0.35 -11.98 5.79
CA THR A 67 -0.66 -12.62 4.50
C THR A 67 0.52 -13.45 4.01
N ARG A 68 0.29 -14.71 3.63
CA ARG A 68 1.35 -15.59 3.13
C ARG A 68 1.42 -15.50 1.61
N ILE A 69 2.59 -15.13 1.09
CA ILE A 69 2.87 -15.07 -0.33
C ILE A 69 3.90 -16.13 -0.70
N CYS A 70 3.56 -17.01 -1.64
CA CYS A 70 4.41 -18.12 -2.09
C CYS A 70 4.64 -18.08 -3.60
N ALA A 71 5.87 -18.30 -4.05
CA ALA A 71 6.21 -18.43 -5.47
C ALA A 71 6.59 -19.88 -5.80
N TRP A 72 6.06 -20.41 -6.89
CA TRP A 72 6.32 -21.76 -7.40
C TRP A 72 6.84 -21.70 -8.84
N GLY A 73 7.93 -22.40 -9.11
CA GLY A 73 8.42 -22.64 -10.47
C GLY A 73 7.62 -23.78 -11.09
N ILE A 74 7.06 -23.55 -12.28
CA ILE A 74 6.21 -24.51 -12.96
C ILE A 74 7.04 -25.28 -13.96
N ASN A 75 7.14 -26.60 -13.73
CA ASN A 75 7.91 -27.50 -14.58
C ASN A 75 7.35 -27.54 -16.00
N SER A 76 8.23 -27.45 -16.99
CA SER A 76 7.89 -27.50 -18.41
C SER A 76 8.05 -28.90 -19.03
N GLY A 77 8.59 -29.86 -18.26
CA GLY A 77 8.82 -31.25 -18.67
C GLY A 77 8.38 -32.30 -17.65
N PRO A 78 8.97 -33.51 -17.68
CA PRO A 78 8.75 -34.55 -16.67
C PRO A 78 9.23 -34.11 -15.29
N GLY A 79 8.31 -33.90 -14.36
CA GLY A 79 8.71 -33.53 -13.00
C GLY A 79 7.58 -32.90 -12.22
N THR A 80 7.93 -32.26 -11.12
CA THR A 80 6.98 -31.58 -10.24
C THR A 80 7.32 -30.11 -10.13
N GLN A 81 6.28 -29.27 -10.07
CA GLN A 81 6.41 -27.88 -9.66
C GLN A 81 7.16 -27.75 -8.33
N THR A 82 8.01 -26.73 -8.23
CA THR A 82 8.92 -26.53 -7.09
C THR A 82 8.58 -25.25 -6.35
N LEU A 83 8.48 -25.31 -5.02
CA LEU A 83 8.34 -24.13 -4.19
C LEU A 83 9.66 -23.35 -4.18
N LEU A 84 9.65 -22.16 -4.77
CA LEU A 84 10.80 -21.26 -4.78
C LEU A 84 10.95 -20.56 -3.43
N GLY A 85 9.82 -20.26 -2.78
CA GLY A 85 9.81 -19.77 -1.40
C GLY A 85 8.48 -19.16 -1.00
N CYS A 86 8.28 -19.03 0.32
CA CYS A 86 7.16 -18.31 0.91
C CYS A 86 7.66 -17.22 1.86
N ARG A 87 6.92 -16.12 1.95
CA ARG A 87 7.10 -15.06 2.96
C ARG A 87 5.75 -14.69 3.53
N VAL A 88 5.74 -14.33 4.81
CA VAL A 88 4.57 -13.71 5.44
C VAL A 88 4.84 -12.22 5.50
N VAL A 89 3.87 -11.41 5.08
CA VAL A 89 3.93 -9.95 5.05
C VAL A 89 2.70 -9.44 5.77
N ASP A 90 2.87 -8.48 6.67
CA ASP A 90 1.73 -7.81 7.29
C ASP A 90 1.20 -6.74 6.33
N ILE A 91 0.00 -6.95 5.82
CA ILE A 91 -0.71 -6.04 4.92
C ILE A 91 -1.62 -5.16 5.77
N GLY A 92 -1.50 -3.84 5.58
CA GLY A 92 -2.43 -2.86 6.13
C GLY A 92 -3.24 -2.25 4.99
N HIS A 93 -4.54 -2.08 5.22
CA HIS A 93 -5.46 -1.43 4.27
C HIS A 93 -6.11 -0.18 4.86
N SER A 94 -6.27 -0.13 6.18
CA SER A 94 -6.84 1.05 6.83
C SER A 94 -5.90 2.27 6.71
N PRO A 95 -6.43 3.50 6.51
CA PRO A 95 -5.62 4.70 6.43
C PRO A 95 -4.73 4.90 7.64
N ILE A 96 -3.51 5.37 7.41
CA ILE A 96 -2.58 5.84 8.44
C ILE A 96 -2.47 7.36 8.37
N GLY A 97 -2.17 8.01 9.48
CA GLY A 97 -2.06 9.47 9.47
C GLY A 97 -1.74 10.05 10.84
N SER A 98 -1.77 11.38 10.89
CA SER A 98 -1.57 12.16 12.10
C SER A 98 -2.53 13.34 12.15
N LEU A 99 -3.08 13.59 13.34
CA LEU A 99 -3.70 14.84 13.70
C LEU A 99 -2.65 15.73 14.37
N ASP A 100 -2.07 16.65 13.61
CA ASP A 100 -0.93 17.45 14.05
C ASP A 100 -1.38 18.61 14.95
N SER A 101 -2.48 19.27 14.61
CA SER A 101 -3.03 20.34 15.44
C SER A 101 -4.53 20.54 15.31
N VAL A 102 -5.11 21.04 16.41
CA VAL A 102 -6.47 21.58 16.48
C VAL A 102 -6.36 22.91 17.22
N ARG A 103 -6.72 24.02 16.58
CA ARG A 103 -6.56 25.38 17.12
C ARG A 103 -7.83 26.20 16.91
N ARG A 104 -8.26 26.96 17.93
CA ARG A 104 -9.33 27.96 17.77
C ARG A 104 -8.88 29.06 16.82
N THR A 105 -9.81 29.50 15.98
CA THR A 105 -9.70 30.70 15.14
C THR A 105 -10.78 31.69 15.56
N SER A 106 -10.84 32.86 14.93
CA SER A 106 -11.88 33.86 15.20
C SER A 106 -13.28 33.42 14.77
N SER A 107 -13.40 32.42 13.90
CA SER A 107 -14.66 31.96 13.30
C SER A 107 -14.91 30.45 13.46
N GLY A 108 -14.08 29.75 14.23
CA GLY A 108 -14.20 28.31 14.42
C GLY A 108 -12.90 27.65 14.84
N VAL A 109 -12.51 26.60 14.13
CA VAL A 109 -11.37 25.74 14.44
C VAL A 109 -10.59 25.41 13.18
N SER A 110 -9.27 25.54 13.24
CA SER A 110 -8.34 25.07 12.22
C SER A 110 -7.76 23.72 12.65
N VAL A 111 -7.79 22.75 11.75
CA VAL A 111 -7.34 21.38 11.97
C VAL A 111 -6.30 21.02 10.91
N ASP A 112 -5.10 20.65 11.34
CA ASP A 112 -3.99 20.30 10.46
C ASP A 112 -3.55 18.85 10.67
N GLY A 113 -3.07 18.22 9.61
CA GLY A 113 -2.50 16.89 9.67
C GLY A 113 -2.20 16.29 8.31
N TRP A 114 -2.15 14.97 8.25
CA TRP A 114 -2.00 14.21 7.02
C TRP A 114 -2.64 12.82 7.16
N ALA A 115 -3.00 12.22 6.02
CA ALA A 115 -3.47 10.84 5.97
C ALA A 115 -3.10 10.19 4.63
N ILE A 116 -2.70 8.92 4.67
CA ILE A 116 -2.39 8.08 3.53
C ILE A 116 -3.20 6.80 3.65
N ASP A 117 -3.79 6.36 2.56
CA ASP A 117 -4.44 5.07 2.44
C ASP A 117 -3.50 4.11 1.72
N PRO A 118 -3.12 2.97 2.34
CA PRO A 118 -2.25 1.98 1.72
C PRO A 118 -2.72 1.46 0.35
N ASP A 119 -4.00 1.63 0.01
CA ASP A 119 -4.60 1.11 -1.22
C ASP A 119 -4.61 2.09 -2.39
N THR A 120 -4.20 3.34 -2.17
CA THR A 120 -4.21 4.36 -3.24
C THR A 120 -3.13 5.41 -3.09
N ALA A 121 -2.57 5.87 -4.22
CA ALA A 121 -1.68 7.04 -4.24
C ALA A 121 -2.45 8.37 -4.18
N SER A 122 -3.76 8.35 -4.39
CA SER A 122 -4.59 9.56 -4.39
C SER A 122 -4.81 10.08 -2.97
N ALA A 123 -4.93 11.40 -2.83
CA ALA A 123 -5.32 12.04 -1.58
C ALA A 123 -6.67 11.51 -1.07
N LEU A 124 -6.80 11.40 0.24
CA LEU A 124 -8.02 10.91 0.90
C LEU A 124 -9.03 12.01 1.16
N THR A 125 -10.29 11.60 1.26
CA THR A 125 -11.33 12.41 1.91
C THR A 125 -11.18 12.34 3.43
N MET A 126 -11.29 13.49 4.08
CA MET A 126 -11.23 13.68 5.52
C MET A 126 -12.59 14.13 6.02
N HIS A 127 -13.06 13.55 7.11
CA HIS A 127 -14.22 14.04 7.85
C HIS A 127 -13.76 14.67 9.17
N VAL A 128 -14.09 15.94 9.38
CA VAL A 128 -13.88 16.64 10.64
C VAL A 128 -15.24 16.84 11.30
N TYR A 129 -15.43 16.23 12.46
CA TYR A 129 -16.66 16.35 13.24
C TYR A 129 -16.51 17.38 14.33
N VAL A 130 -17.46 18.31 14.41
CA VAL A 130 -17.65 19.24 15.53
C VAL A 130 -18.96 18.86 16.21
N ASP A 131 -18.89 18.33 17.43
CA ASP A 131 -20.05 17.86 18.20
C ASP A 131 -21.01 16.94 17.40
N GLY A 132 -20.44 16.10 16.53
CA GLY A 132 -21.17 15.15 15.70
C GLY A 132 -21.59 15.66 14.32
N VAL A 133 -21.37 16.93 14.00
CA VAL A 133 -21.62 17.50 12.67
C VAL A 133 -20.34 17.46 11.82
N ALA A 134 -20.40 16.82 10.65
CA ALA A 134 -19.24 16.62 9.77
C ALA A 134 -19.02 17.79 8.80
N SER A 135 -17.76 18.20 8.65
CA SER A 135 -17.23 18.88 7.46
C SER A 135 -16.33 17.90 6.69
N VAL A 136 -16.32 18.03 5.37
CA VAL A 136 -15.65 17.09 4.46
C VAL A 136 -14.68 17.85 3.58
N GLU A 137 -13.42 17.42 3.55
CA GLU A 137 -12.37 18.01 2.72
C GLU A 137 -11.39 16.97 2.20
N ILE A 138 -10.62 17.29 1.16
CA ILE A 138 -9.60 16.40 0.60
C ILE A 138 -8.23 16.73 1.22
N ALA A 139 -7.50 15.71 1.68
CA ALA A 139 -6.13 15.83 2.16
C ALA A 139 -5.10 15.94 1.02
N GLY A 140 -5.26 16.94 0.13
CA GLY A 140 -4.42 17.10 -1.07
C GLY A 140 -3.25 18.07 -0.92
N LEU A 141 -2.99 18.59 0.27
CA LEU A 141 -1.95 19.59 0.50
C LEU A 141 -0.56 18.95 0.51
N SER A 142 0.43 19.70 0.06
CA SER A 142 1.81 19.25 -0.03
C SER A 142 2.49 19.18 1.33
N ARG A 143 2.95 17.98 1.71
CA ARG A 143 3.79 17.67 2.88
C ARG A 143 5.10 17.03 2.42
N LEU A 144 6.11 17.86 2.19
CA LEU A 144 7.40 17.43 1.61
C LEU A 144 8.14 16.40 2.47
N ASP A 145 7.85 16.37 3.76
CA ASP A 145 8.36 15.40 4.73
C ASP A 145 7.81 13.99 4.54
N LEU A 146 6.66 13.81 3.88
CA LEU A 146 6.08 12.49 3.63
C LEU A 146 6.76 11.75 2.49
N ALA A 147 7.17 12.43 1.41
CA ALA A 147 7.71 11.76 0.23
C ALA A 147 8.96 10.90 0.49
N PRO A 148 9.92 11.28 1.37
CA PRO A 148 11.03 10.41 1.72
C PRO A 148 10.64 9.17 2.54
N ILE A 149 9.56 9.25 3.33
CA ILE A 149 9.08 8.17 4.21
C ILE A 149 8.13 7.23 3.45
N PHE A 150 7.27 7.80 2.61
CA PHE A 150 6.20 7.15 1.86
C PHE A 150 6.35 7.42 0.35
N PRO A 151 7.48 7.03 -0.29
CA PRO A 151 7.80 7.41 -1.66
C PRO A 151 6.79 6.91 -2.70
N ALA A 152 6.10 5.81 -2.43
CA ALA A 152 5.09 5.26 -3.34
C ALA A 152 3.80 6.10 -3.41
N TYR A 153 3.58 7.02 -2.46
CA TYR A 153 2.38 7.84 -2.33
C TYR A 153 2.65 9.32 -2.67
N GLY A 154 3.89 9.77 -2.48
CA GLY A 154 4.29 11.15 -2.73
C GLY A 154 3.97 12.08 -1.55
N LYS A 155 3.92 13.39 -1.82
CA LYS A 155 3.83 14.44 -0.79
C LYS A 155 2.42 14.98 -0.57
N ASP A 156 1.49 14.75 -1.50
CA ASP A 156 0.22 15.49 -1.57
C ASP A 156 -0.89 14.80 -0.74
N HIS A 157 -0.60 14.64 0.55
CA HIS A 157 -1.42 13.87 1.53
C HIS A 157 -1.72 14.66 2.82
N GLY A 158 -1.42 15.97 2.84
CA GLY A 158 -1.67 16.85 3.97
C GLY A 158 -3.07 17.48 3.93
N PHE A 159 -3.58 17.87 5.09
CA PHE A 159 -4.81 18.65 5.22
C PHE A 159 -4.63 19.84 6.17
N SER A 160 -5.38 20.91 5.89
CA SER A 160 -5.55 22.10 6.71
C SER A 160 -6.98 22.55 6.51
N ILE A 161 -7.85 22.23 7.47
CA ILE A 161 -9.30 22.35 7.35
C ILE A 161 -9.79 23.34 8.40
N ASP A 162 -10.43 24.42 7.95
CA ASP A 162 -11.13 25.34 8.83
C ASP A 162 -12.60 24.95 8.91
N VAL A 163 -13.03 24.56 10.11
CA VAL A 163 -14.43 24.21 10.40
C VAL A 163 -15.09 25.31 11.25
N PRO A 164 -16.30 25.75 10.91
CA PRO A 164 -17.06 26.66 11.76
C PRO A 164 -17.36 26.03 13.13
N ALA A 165 -17.20 26.82 14.18
CA ALA A 165 -17.61 26.45 15.53
C ALA A 165 -17.90 27.72 16.32
N ASP A 166 -18.95 27.67 17.14
CA ASP A 166 -19.32 28.80 17.99
C ASP A 166 -18.34 28.98 19.17
N SER A 167 -18.55 30.03 19.94
CA SER A 167 -17.82 30.20 21.20
C SER A 167 -18.31 29.19 22.24
N GLY A 168 -17.38 28.52 22.91
CA GLY A 168 -17.70 27.51 23.91
C GLY A 168 -16.94 26.21 23.68
N PRO A 169 -16.99 25.28 24.63
CA PRO A 169 -16.28 24.00 24.54
C PRO A 169 -16.84 23.15 23.40
N HIS A 170 -15.94 22.56 22.60
CA HIS A 170 -16.30 21.67 21.49
C HIS A 170 -15.40 20.44 21.45
N ALA A 171 -15.96 19.31 21.02
CA ALA A 171 -15.18 18.12 20.70
C ALA A 171 -14.95 18.03 19.19
N ILE A 172 -13.69 18.03 18.79
CA ILE A 172 -13.27 17.94 17.39
C ILE A 172 -12.68 16.57 17.13
N CYS A 173 -13.30 15.77 16.26
CA CYS A 173 -12.81 14.43 15.88
C CYS A 173 -12.53 14.35 14.38
N VAL A 174 -11.39 13.79 14.01
CA VAL A 174 -10.94 13.75 12.61
C VAL A 174 -10.81 12.31 12.15
N TYR A 175 -11.50 11.97 11.05
CA TYR A 175 -11.46 10.65 10.43
C TYR A 175 -10.88 10.73 9.02
N ALA A 176 -9.97 9.81 8.70
CA ALA A 176 -9.55 9.52 7.34
C ALA A 176 -10.51 8.49 6.72
N ILE A 177 -11.09 8.82 5.57
CA ILE A 177 -12.09 7.98 4.91
C ILE A 177 -11.39 7.04 3.94
N ASN A 178 -11.29 5.78 4.37
CA ASN A 178 -10.81 4.65 3.59
C ASN A 178 -11.54 4.48 2.25
N GLN A 179 -10.82 4.10 1.20
CA GLN A 179 -11.37 3.94 -0.16
C GLN A 179 -11.60 2.49 -0.58
N ARG A 180 -10.98 1.50 0.07
CA ARG A 180 -11.10 0.08 -0.29
C ARG A 180 -11.27 -0.86 0.91
N GLU A 181 -10.56 -1.99 0.93
CA GLU A 181 -10.49 -2.92 2.05
C GLU A 181 -10.03 -2.19 3.33
N GLY A 182 -10.37 -2.71 4.51
CA GLY A 182 -10.04 -2.04 5.79
C GLY A 182 -11.09 -1.05 6.27
N ALA A 183 -10.78 -0.36 7.37
CA ALA A 183 -11.71 0.52 8.08
C ALA A 183 -11.35 2.00 7.90
N HIS A 184 -12.34 2.89 8.06
CA HIS A 184 -12.05 4.31 8.26
C HIS A 184 -11.27 4.51 9.57
N THR A 185 -10.29 5.42 9.57
CA THR A 185 -9.39 5.60 10.71
C THR A 185 -9.72 6.89 11.46
N LEU A 186 -9.99 6.78 12.77
CA LEU A 186 -10.00 7.93 13.66
C LEU A 186 -8.55 8.39 13.90
N LEU A 187 -8.16 9.53 13.35
CA LEU A 187 -6.83 10.11 13.58
C LEU A 187 -6.72 10.71 14.99
N GLY A 188 -7.82 11.21 15.53
CA GLY A 188 -7.87 11.68 16.91
C GLY A 188 -9.11 12.51 17.21
N CYS A 189 -9.38 12.66 18.51
CA CYS A 189 -10.37 13.58 19.05
C CYS A 189 -9.69 14.53 20.04
N ARG A 190 -10.02 15.83 19.97
CA ARG A 190 -9.49 16.85 20.88
C ARG A 190 -10.57 17.82 21.30
N GLY A 191 -10.65 18.06 22.61
CA GLY A 191 -11.44 19.16 23.17
C GLY A 191 -10.69 20.48 23.05
N ILE A 192 -11.41 21.55 22.78
CA ILE A 192 -10.87 22.93 22.69
C ILE A 192 -11.66 23.92 23.52
#